data_AF-A0A963ET60-F1
#
_entry.id   AF-A0A963ET60-F1
#
_cell.length_a   1.000
_cell.length_b   1.000
_cell.length_c   1.000
_cell.angle_alpha   90.00
_cell.angle_beta   90.00
_cell.angle_gamma   90.00
#
_symmetry.space_group_name_H-M   'P 1'
#
loop_
_entity.id
_entity.type
_entity.pdbx_description
1 polymer ?
#
loop_
_entity_poly.entity_id
_entity_poly.type
_entity_poly.pdbx_seq_one_letter_code
_entity_poly.pdbx_strand_id
1 'polypeptide(L)'
;RLLVLKTCQKMDEVGAQEARDMIAATKISVPKMVQSILDRCMQMHGAGGLTEDYFMAEAFNYARWCRQADGPDQVHQMALGKQVIAAYAS
;
A
#
# COMPACT_ATOMS: atom_id res chain seq x y z
N ARG A 1 -9.98 -0.65 -0.38
CA ARG A 1 -10.74 -1.31 -1.47
C ARG A 1 -11.06 -0.37 -2.62
N LEU A 2 -11.83 0.72 -2.42
CA LEU A 2 -12.22 1.64 -3.49
C LEU A 2 -11.04 2.24 -4.28
N LEU A 3 -9.94 2.58 -3.59
CA LEU A 3 -8.73 3.07 -4.25
C LEU A 3 -8.20 2.09 -5.30
N VAL A 4 -8.09 0.80 -4.97
CA VAL A 4 -7.63 -0.25 -5.89
C VAL A 4 -8.56 -0.33 -7.10
N LEU A 5 -9.87 -0.39 -6.87
CA LEU A 5 -10.85 -0.49 -7.97
C LEU A 5 -10.80 0.72 -8.91
N LYS A 6 -10.66 1.93 -8.34
CA LYS A 6 -10.51 3.15 -9.13
C LYS A 6 -9.18 3.17 -9.90
N THR A 7 -8.10 2.66 -9.30
CA THR A 7 -6.82 2.50 -10.00
C THR A 7 -6.95 1.54 -11.18
N CYS A 8 -7.59 0.39 -10.97
CA CYS A 8 -7.86 -0.59 -12.05
C CYS A 8 -8.67 0.06 -13.18
N GLN A 9 -9.78 0.72 -12.84
CA GLN A 9 -10.60 1.43 -13.82
C GLN A 9 -9.77 2.45 -14.63
N LYS A 10 -8.96 3.28 -13.97
CA LYS A 10 -8.10 4.25 -14.66
C LYS A 10 -7.08 3.55 -15.57
N MET A 11 -6.48 2.45 -15.11
CA MET A 11 -5.56 1.66 -15.93
C MET A 11 -6.23 1.08 -17.17
N ASP A 12 -7.48 0.63 -17.07
CA ASP A 12 -8.24 0.10 -18.20
C ASP A 12 -8.58 1.19 -19.22
N GLU A 13 -8.83 2.43 -18.76
CA GLU A 13 -9.20 3.57 -19.62
C GLU A 13 -7.99 4.21 -20.33
N VAL A 14 -6.87 4.41 -19.64
CA VAL A 14 -5.73 5.20 -20.14
C VAL A 14 -4.39 4.44 -20.16
N GLY A 15 -4.39 3.18 -19.74
CA GLY A 15 -3.19 2.37 -19.62
C GLY A 15 -2.38 2.63 -18.35
N ALA A 16 -1.46 1.72 -18.05
CA ALA A 16 -0.66 1.75 -16.81
C ALA A 16 0.27 2.98 -16.70
N GLN A 17 0.74 3.51 -17.84
CA GLN A 17 1.65 4.65 -17.87
C GLN A 17 0.97 5.94 -17.39
N GLU A 18 -0.25 6.21 -17.85
CA GLU A 18 -1.01 7.40 -17.48
C GLU A 18 -1.74 7.24 -16.13
N ALA A 19 -1.81 6.02 -15.59
CA ALA A 19 -2.34 5.71 -14.27
C ALA A 19 -1.27 5.61 -13.16
N ARG A 20 -0.01 5.98 -13.44
CA ARG A 20 1.13 5.83 -12.52
C ARG A 20 0.92 6.49 -11.15
N ASP A 21 0.25 7.64 -11.11
CA ASP A 21 -0.11 8.36 -9.89
C ASP A 21 -0.96 7.50 -8.94
N MET A 22 -2.01 6.87 -9.48
CA MET A 22 -2.95 6.02 -8.76
C MET A 22 -2.34 4.67 -8.37
N ILE A 23 -1.49 4.12 -9.24
CA ILE A 23 -0.70 2.91 -8.93
C ILE A 23 0.23 3.19 -7.75
N ALA A 24 0.97 4.30 -7.77
CA ALA A 24 1.85 4.70 -6.67
C ALA A 24 1.05 4.93 -5.38
N ALA A 25 -0.06 5.66 -5.44
CA ALA A 25 -0.94 5.87 -4.28
C ALA A 25 -1.42 4.54 -3.67
N THR A 26 -1.82 3.59 -4.52
CA THR A 26 -2.28 2.26 -4.09
C THR A 26 -1.14 1.47 -3.42
N LYS A 27 0.04 1.45 -4.05
CA LYS A 27 1.24 0.74 -3.56
C LYS A 27 1.71 1.25 -2.20
N ILE A 28 1.55 2.55 -1.92
CA ILE A 28 1.89 3.14 -0.62
C ILE A 28 0.82 2.85 0.43
N SER A 29 -0.44 3.11 0.10
CA SER A 29 -1.51 3.15 1.11
C SER A 29 -2.01 1.76 1.52
N VAL A 30 -2.08 0.81 0.58
CA VAL A 30 -2.68 -0.51 0.85
C VAL A 30 -1.85 -1.33 1.86
N PRO A 31 -0.52 -1.52 1.70
CA PRO A 31 0.26 -2.30 2.64
C PRO A 31 0.28 -1.69 4.05
N LYS A 32 0.35 -0.36 4.15
CA LYS A 32 0.29 0.37 5.44
C LYS A 32 -1.04 0.13 6.18
N MET A 33 -2.15 0.23 5.45
CA MET A 33 -3.49 0.00 6.00
C MET A 33 -3.64 -1.45 6.49
N VAL A 34 -3.25 -2.43 5.67
CA VAL A 34 -3.32 -3.85 6.01
C VAL A 34 -2.45 -4.16 7.23
N GLN A 35 -1.21 -3.66 7.25
CA GLN A 35 -0.31 -3.84 8.39
C GLN A 35 -0.93 -3.29 9.69
N SER A 36 -1.56 -2.11 9.66
CA SER A 36 -2.22 -1.53 10.84
C SER A 36 -3.45 -2.32 11.30
N ILE A 37 -4.21 -2.91 10.36
CA ILE A 37 -5.34 -3.78 10.71
C ILE A 37 -4.84 -5.04 11.41
N LEU A 38 -3.81 -5.68 10.84
CA LEU A 38 -3.21 -6.90 11.40
C LEU A 38 -2.63 -6.65 12.79
N ASP A 39 -1.92 -5.54 13.00
CA ASP A 39 -1.41 -5.14 14.31
C ASP A 39 -2.51 -5.08 15.38
N ARG A 40 -3.65 -4.46 15.05
CA ARG A 40 -4.81 -4.39 15.96
C ARG A 40 -5.41 -5.78 16.21
N CYS A 41 -5.50 -6.61 15.17
CA CYS A 41 -5.98 -7.99 15.31
C CYS A 41 -5.07 -8.82 16.22
N MET A 42 -3.75 -8.74 16.05
CA MET A 42 -2.76 -9.40 16.90
C MET A 42 -2.92 -8.95 18.36
N GLN A 43 -3.04 -7.63 18.58
CA GLN A 43 -3.23 -7.07 19.91
C GLN A 43 -4.50 -7.60 20.62
N MET A 44 -5.61 -7.79 19.89
CA MET A 44 -6.85 -8.36 20.45
C MET A 44 -6.71 -9.83 20.87
N HIS A 45 -5.75 -10.57 20.30
CA HIS A 45 -5.51 -11.99 20.60
C HIS A 45 -4.37 -12.20 21.61
N GLY A 46 -3.80 -11.13 22.16
CA GLY A 46 -2.70 -11.19 23.12
C GLY A 46 -1.50 -11.94 22.57
N ALA A 47 -0.86 -12.78 23.40
CA ALA A 47 0.30 -13.57 22.98
C ALA A 47 -0.02 -14.51 21.80
N GLY A 48 -1.26 -14.99 21.67
CA GLY A 48 -1.68 -15.84 20.56
C GLY A 48 -1.53 -15.16 19.19
N GLY A 49 -1.67 -13.83 19.14
CA GLY A 49 -1.46 -13.06 17.91
C GLY A 49 -0.03 -13.08 17.36
N LEU A 50 0.94 -13.53 18.16
CA LEU A 50 2.36 -13.67 17.80
C LEU A 50 2.75 -15.13 17.45
N THR A 51 1.81 -16.07 17.54
CA THR A 51 2.04 -17.50 17.31
C THR A 51 1.52 -17.95 15.95
N GLU A 52 1.77 -19.22 15.62
CA GLU A 52 1.25 -19.88 14.41
C GLU A 52 -0.21 -20.34 14.56
N ASP A 53 -0.84 -20.15 15.74
CA ASP A 53 -2.25 -20.45 15.97
C ASP A 53 -3.17 -19.62 15.05
N TYR A 54 -2.68 -18.47 14.57
CA TYR A 54 -3.35 -17.58 13.62
C TYR A 54 -2.41 -17.14 12.51
N PHE A 55 -2.97 -16.83 11.34
CA PHE A 55 -2.19 -16.34 10.18
C PHE A 55 -1.65 -14.90 10.34
N MET A 56 -1.98 -14.20 11.42
CA MET A 56 -1.80 -12.74 11.53
C MET A 56 -0.32 -12.32 11.58
N ALA A 57 0.53 -13.08 12.26
CA ALA A 57 1.96 -12.78 12.36
C ALA A 57 2.67 -12.88 10.99
N GLU A 58 2.37 -13.94 10.23
CA GLU A 58 2.86 -14.10 8.85
C GLU A 58 2.35 -12.97 7.96
N ALA A 59 1.04 -12.69 7.99
CA ALA A 59 0.45 -11.64 7.19
C ALA A 59 0.99 -10.24 7.53
N PHE A 60 1.30 -9.98 8.80
CA PHE A 60 1.89 -8.70 9.23
C PHE A 60 3.27 -8.52 8.62
N ASN A 61 4.09 -9.57 8.67
CA ASN A 61 5.42 -9.58 8.05
C ASN A 61 5.32 -9.43 6.53
N TYR A 62 4.37 -10.10 5.89
CA TYR A 62 4.14 -9.95 4.45
C TYR A 62 3.73 -8.51 4.08
N ALA A 63 2.78 -7.91 4.80
CA ALA A 63 2.39 -6.52 4.59
C ALA A 63 3.56 -5.55 4.80
N ARG A 64 4.42 -5.82 5.78
CA ARG A 64 5.65 -5.04 6.02
C ARG A 64 6.67 -5.23 4.89
N TRP A 65 6.78 -6.42 4.33
CA TRP A 65 7.63 -6.71 3.18
C TRP A 65 7.12 -6.01 1.92
N CYS A 66 5.80 -5.97 1.67
CA CYS A 66 5.20 -5.25 0.54
C CYS A 66 5.49 -3.73 0.54
N ARG A 67 5.85 -3.14 1.69
CA ARG A 67 6.29 -1.74 1.78
C ARG A 67 7.72 -1.50 1.30
N GLN A 68 8.45 -2.58 1.03
CA GLN A 68 9.83 -2.58 0.54
C GLN A 68 9.93 -3.18 -0.87
N ALA A 69 9.17 -4.24 -1.13
CA ALA A 69 9.06 -4.88 -2.44
C ALA A 69 8.61 -3.86 -3.51
N ASP A 70 9.10 -4.00 -4.73
CA ASP A 70 8.77 -3.13 -5.88
C ASP A 70 8.96 -1.62 -5.61
N GLY A 71 9.88 -1.29 -4.71
CA GLY A 71 10.22 0.08 -4.32
C GLY A 71 9.69 0.43 -2.92
N PRO A 72 10.55 1.02 -2.05
CA PRO A 72 10.13 1.50 -0.74
C PRO A 72 9.05 2.58 -0.84
N ASP A 73 8.17 2.66 0.16
CA ASP A 73 7.12 3.68 0.27
C ASP A 73 7.62 5.10 -0.03
N GLN A 74 8.80 5.46 0.49
CA GLN A 74 9.39 6.80 0.37
C GLN A 74 9.77 7.14 -1.07
N VAL A 75 10.21 6.15 -1.86
CA VAL A 75 10.56 6.34 -3.27
C VAL A 75 9.30 6.65 -4.06
N HIS A 76 8.22 5.91 -3.82
CA HIS A 76 6.91 6.15 -4.45
C HIS A 76 6.33 7.51 -4.03
N GLN A 77 6.43 7.88 -2.75
CA GLN A 77 5.99 9.19 -2.25
C GLN A 77 6.75 10.34 -2.88
N MET A 78 8.08 10.22 -2.99
CA MET A 78 8.92 11.24 -3.65
C MET A 78 8.54 11.39 -5.13
N ALA A 79 8.38 10.28 -5.85
CA ALA A 79 8.03 10.31 -7.27
C ALA A 79 6.66 10.98 -7.50
N LEU A 80 5.66 10.60 -6.70
CA LEU A 80 4.33 11.21 -6.74
C LEU A 80 4.39 12.70 -6.38
N GLY A 81 5.13 13.06 -5.34
CA GLY A 81 5.30 14.45 -4.92
C GLY A 81 5.90 15.34 -6.03
N LYS A 82 6.92 14.85 -6.74
CA LYS A 82 7.51 15.55 -7.90
C LYS A 82 6.48 15.79 -9.01
N GLN A 83 5.67 14.77 -9.32
CA GLN A 83 4.62 14.89 -10.35
C GLN A 83 3.54 15.91 -9.96
N VAL A 84 3.07 15.85 -8.72
CA VAL A 84 2.06 16.80 -8.22
C VAL A 84 2.60 18.22 -8.23
N ILE A 85 3.82 18.46 -7.73
CA ILE A 85 4.41 19.80 -7.73
C ILE A 85 4.51 20.34 -9.17
N ALA A 86 5.00 19.53 -10.11
CA ALA A 86 5.12 19.95 -11.52
C ALA A 86 3.77 20.33 -12.15
N ALA A 87 2.67 19.66 -11.76
CA ALA A 87 1.34 19.94 -12.28
C ALA A 87 0.70 21.25 -11.77
N TYR A 88 1.15 21.77 -10.63
CA TYR A 88 0.58 22.97 -9.98
C TYR A 88 1.54 24.15 -9.86
N ALA A 89 2.82 23.98 -10.20
CA ALA A 89 3.83 25.04 -10.14
C ALA A 89 3.86 25.95 -11.39
N SER A 90 3.05 25.65 -12.41
CA SER A 90 2.89 26.45 -13.63
C SER A 90 1.82 27.52 -13.50
#